data_AF-A0A9W5AT96-F1
#
_entry.id   AF-A0A9W5AT96-F1
#
_cell.length_a   1.000
_cell.length_b   1.000
_cell.length_c   1.000
_cell.angle_alpha   90.00
_cell.angle_beta   90.00
_cell.angle_gamma   90.00
#
_symmetry.space_group_name_H-M   'P 1'
#
loop_
_entity.id
_entity.type
_entity.pdbx_description
1 polymer ?
#
loop_
_entity_poly.entity_id
_entity_poly.type
_entity_poly.pdbx_seq_one_letter_code
_entity_poly.pdbx_strand_id
1 'polypeptide(L)'
;MVRILTFLTTLAYPFLVVMKSDFLPYIATILAILWFIRAIFENIAFFVLGVFFISLMMFDDAKFLYPVMVNLLFCFIFLYSLKGEAIITKFARLKDKNLPNKAVIYTRNLTKIWICFFMINAIVTLIFGFIDERLWLIYCGFMSYVLVLLLFVVEILYRKFFIK
;
A
#
# COMPACT_ATOMS: atom_id res chain seq x y z
N MET A 1 4.37 2.61 22.13
CA MET A 1 5.29 1.46 21.91
C MET A 1 4.83 0.56 20.76
N VAL A 2 3.61 0.01 20.79
CA VAL A 2 3.04 -0.90 19.75
C VAL A 2 3.09 -0.33 18.32
N ARG A 3 2.90 0.99 18.17
CA ARG A 3 2.96 1.69 16.87
C ARG A 3 4.33 1.65 16.20
N ILE A 4 5.39 1.82 16.98
CA ILE A 4 6.78 1.82 16.49
C ILE A 4 7.18 0.38 16.15
N LEU A 5 6.79 -0.56 17.00
CA LEU A 5 7.06 -1.98 16.81
C LEU A 5 6.43 -2.52 15.51
N THR A 6 5.15 -2.23 15.28
CA THR A 6 4.44 -2.61 14.03
C THR A 6 5.05 -1.98 12.79
N PHE A 7 5.48 -0.72 12.87
CA PHE A 7 6.12 -0.03 11.75
C PHE A 7 7.46 -0.68 11.38
N LEU A 8 8.32 -0.92 12.36
CA LEU A 8 9.64 -1.52 12.15
C LEU A 8 9.56 -2.95 11.59
N THR A 9 8.66 -3.78 12.13
CA THR A 9 8.48 -5.16 11.65
C THR A 9 7.85 -5.22 10.25
N THR A 10 6.93 -4.31 9.93
CA THR A 10 6.34 -4.24 8.57
C THR A 10 7.40 -3.81 7.54
N LEU A 11 8.34 -2.94 7.94
CA LEU A 11 9.44 -2.50 7.08
C LEU A 11 10.49 -3.59 6.84
N ALA A 12 10.72 -4.47 7.83
CA ALA A 12 11.68 -5.56 7.73
C ALA A 12 11.17 -6.73 6.86
N TYR A 13 9.85 -6.91 6.79
CA TYR A 13 9.22 -8.05 6.12
C TYR A 13 9.62 -8.23 4.63
N PRO A 14 9.62 -7.20 3.77
CA PRO A 14 10.02 -7.34 2.37
C PRO A 14 11.46 -7.86 2.19
N PHE A 15 12.39 -7.42 3.05
CA PHE A 15 13.79 -7.87 3.00
C PHE A 15 13.91 -9.36 3.33
N LEU A 16 13.13 -9.82 4.31
CA LEU A 16 13.14 -11.21 4.75
C LEU A 16 12.53 -12.15 3.70
N VAL A 17 11.54 -11.68 2.95
CA VAL A 17 10.93 -12.42 1.82
C VAL A 17 11.96 -12.64 0.70
N VAL A 18 12.73 -11.59 0.35
CA VAL A 18 13.76 -11.66 -0.70
C VAL A 18 14.91 -12.59 -0.28
N MET A 19 15.27 -12.59 1.00
CA MET A 19 16.36 -13.42 1.51
C MET A 19 15.97 -14.90 1.70
N LYS A 20 14.72 -15.31 1.40
CA LYS A 20 14.17 -16.66 1.65
C LYS A 20 14.53 -17.19 3.05
N SER A 21 14.41 -16.33 4.04
CA SER A 21 14.84 -16.61 5.41
C SER A 21 13.89 -17.61 6.08
N ASP A 22 14.43 -18.61 6.79
CA ASP A 22 13.63 -19.57 7.60
C ASP A 22 12.83 -18.89 8.72
N PHE A 23 13.15 -17.63 9.03
CA PHE A 23 12.48 -16.83 10.05
C PHE A 23 11.17 -16.16 9.58
N LEU A 24 10.84 -16.25 8.29
CA LEU A 24 9.66 -15.63 7.69
C LEU A 24 8.33 -15.90 8.43
N PRO A 25 7.97 -17.17 8.75
CA PRO A 25 6.70 -17.47 9.41
C PRO A 25 6.63 -16.89 10.83
N TYR A 26 7.74 -16.92 11.58
CA TYR A 26 7.78 -16.35 12.94
C TYR A 26 7.52 -14.84 12.92
N ILE A 27 8.11 -14.13 11.95
CA ILE A 27 7.96 -12.68 11.83
C ILE A 27 6.55 -12.31 11.34
N ALA A 28 5.96 -13.09 10.43
CA ALA A 28 4.55 -12.95 10.05
C ALA A 28 3.60 -13.17 11.24
N THR A 29 3.90 -14.13 12.12
CA THR A 29 3.08 -14.40 13.33
C THR A 29 3.11 -13.21 14.28
N ILE A 30 4.31 -12.68 14.54
CA ILE A 30 4.49 -11.51 15.40
C ILE A 30 3.72 -10.32 14.83
N LEU A 31 3.80 -10.11 13.51
CA LEU A 31 3.05 -9.05 12.82
C LEU A 31 1.54 -9.23 12.94
N ALA A 32 1.02 -10.44 12.72
CA ALA A 32 -0.41 -10.75 12.88
C ALA A 32 -0.91 -10.39 14.29
N ILE A 33 -0.20 -10.86 15.32
CA ILE A 33 -0.54 -10.60 16.72
C ILE A 33 -0.55 -9.09 17.01
N LEU A 34 0.48 -8.38 16.57
CA LEU A 34 0.58 -6.93 16.79
C LEU A 34 -0.55 -6.16 16.09
N TRP A 35 -0.95 -6.57 14.88
CA TRP A 35 -2.08 -5.96 14.18
C TRP A 35 -3.43 -6.26 14.84
N PHE A 36 -3.64 -7.47 15.39
CA PHE A 36 -4.84 -7.77 16.17
C PHE A 36 -4.89 -6.99 17.49
N ILE A 37 -3.76 -6.83 18.18
CA ILE A 37 -3.66 -5.97 19.37
C ILE A 37 -4.08 -4.54 18.99
N ARG A 38 -3.55 -3.98 17.88
CA ARG A 38 -3.99 -2.64 17.41
C ARG A 38 -5.45 -2.60 17.00
N ALA A 39 -6.02 -3.68 16.50
CA ALA A 39 -7.43 -3.74 16.16
C ALA A 39 -8.33 -3.59 17.40
N ILE A 40 -7.94 -4.20 18.52
CA ILE A 40 -8.66 -4.14 19.80
C ILE A 40 -8.53 -2.74 20.43
N PHE A 41 -7.33 -2.16 20.43
CA PHE A 41 -7.05 -0.92 21.18
C PHE A 41 -7.24 0.38 20.39
N GLU A 42 -7.12 0.36 19.06
CA GLU A 42 -7.18 1.58 18.24
C GLU A 42 -8.39 1.60 17.31
N ASN A 43 -8.47 0.64 16.39
CA ASN A 43 -9.50 0.64 15.35
C ASN A 43 -9.66 -0.76 14.74
N ILE A 44 -10.89 -1.25 14.70
CA ILE A 44 -11.24 -2.55 14.12
C ILE A 44 -10.76 -2.71 12.65
N ALA A 45 -10.54 -1.62 11.92
CA ALA A 45 -9.96 -1.65 10.58
C ALA A 45 -8.58 -2.35 10.51
N PHE A 46 -7.81 -2.34 11.62
CA PHE A 46 -6.54 -3.04 11.70
C PHE A 46 -6.69 -4.57 11.79
N PHE A 47 -7.89 -5.07 12.05
CA PHE A 47 -8.18 -6.51 12.05
C PHE A 47 -7.90 -7.14 10.69
N VAL A 48 -8.19 -6.41 9.60
CA VAL A 48 -7.92 -6.83 8.22
C VAL A 48 -6.42 -7.10 8.01
N LEU A 49 -5.55 -6.31 8.65
CA LEU A 49 -4.10 -6.48 8.59
C LEU A 49 -3.61 -7.68 9.42
N GLY A 50 -4.28 -8.00 10.53
CA GLY A 50 -3.99 -9.21 11.29
C GLY A 50 -4.34 -10.48 10.50
N VAL A 51 -5.53 -10.51 9.91
CA VAL A 51 -5.97 -11.63 9.03
C VAL A 51 -5.06 -11.77 7.82
N PHE A 52 -4.57 -10.65 7.25
CA PHE A 52 -3.58 -10.64 6.17
C PHE A 52 -2.33 -11.45 6.50
N PHE A 53 -1.67 -11.17 7.62
CA PHE A 53 -0.44 -11.88 7.97
C PHE A 53 -0.66 -13.36 8.31
N ILE A 54 -1.83 -13.72 8.87
CA ILE A 54 -2.20 -15.13 9.05
C ILE A 54 -2.36 -15.84 7.71
N SER A 55 -3.05 -15.22 6.74
CA SER A 55 -3.28 -15.84 5.43
C SER A 55 -1.98 -16.13 4.67
N LEU A 56 -0.95 -15.30 4.82
CA LEU A 56 0.38 -15.51 4.23
C LEU A 56 1.11 -16.72 4.82
N MET A 57 0.76 -17.15 6.03
CA MET A 57 1.37 -18.31 6.68
C MET A 57 0.71 -19.63 6.27
N MET A 58 -0.52 -19.59 5.73
CA MET A 58 -1.29 -20.78 5.40
C MET A 58 -0.95 -21.37 4.03
N PHE A 59 -0.23 -20.63 3.19
CA PHE A 59 0.00 -21.01 1.79
C PHE A 59 1.45 -20.68 1.40
N ASP A 60 2.28 -21.71 1.18
CA ASP A 60 3.67 -21.54 0.72
C ASP A 60 3.77 -20.85 -0.65
N ASP A 61 2.72 -20.97 -1.46
CA ASP A 61 2.55 -20.32 -2.76
C ASP A 61 1.98 -18.90 -2.63
N ALA A 62 1.39 -18.49 -1.50
CA ALA A 62 0.77 -17.16 -1.35
C ALA A 62 1.74 -15.98 -1.31
N LYS A 63 3.03 -16.21 -1.53
CA LYS A 63 4.05 -15.16 -1.64
C LYS A 63 3.67 -14.14 -2.73
N PHE A 64 3.02 -14.59 -3.81
CA PHE A 64 2.54 -13.68 -4.86
C PHE A 64 1.33 -12.83 -4.45
N LEU A 65 0.59 -13.23 -3.42
CA LEU A 65 -0.53 -12.45 -2.87
C LEU A 65 -0.05 -11.23 -2.09
N TYR A 66 1.19 -11.22 -1.60
CA TYR A 66 1.70 -10.11 -0.81
C TYR A 66 1.57 -8.74 -1.53
N PRO A 67 2.13 -8.53 -2.74
CA PRO A 67 1.99 -7.24 -3.41
C PRO A 67 0.56 -6.99 -3.91
N VAL A 68 -0.23 -8.02 -4.20
CA VAL A 68 -1.67 -7.87 -4.52
C VAL A 68 -2.39 -7.22 -3.33
N MET A 69 -2.20 -7.78 -2.15
CA MET A 69 -2.87 -7.34 -0.93
C MET A 69 -2.36 -5.98 -0.47
N VAL A 70 -1.07 -5.68 -0.63
CA VAL A 70 -0.53 -4.32 -0.38
C VAL A 70 -1.20 -3.28 -1.29
N ASN A 71 -1.35 -3.59 -2.59
CA ASN A 71 -2.07 -2.72 -3.51
C ASN A 71 -3.55 -2.55 -3.11
N LEU A 72 -4.24 -3.64 -2.76
CA LEU A 72 -5.63 -3.59 -2.29
C LEU A 72 -5.79 -2.80 -0.98
N LEU A 73 -4.84 -2.93 -0.05
CA LEU A 73 -4.81 -2.18 1.19
C LEU A 73 -4.69 -0.68 0.92
N PHE A 74 -3.72 -0.27 0.08
CA PHE A 74 -3.58 1.13 -0.29
C PHE A 74 -4.81 1.65 -1.03
N CYS A 75 -5.36 0.85 -1.95
CA CYS A 75 -6.62 1.14 -2.62
C CYS A 75 -7.75 1.40 -1.60
N PHE A 76 -7.91 0.53 -0.60
CA PHE A 76 -8.92 0.67 0.44
C PHE A 76 -8.69 1.90 1.31
N ILE A 77 -7.46 2.17 1.74
CA ILE A 77 -7.11 3.37 2.53
C ILE A 77 -7.45 4.64 1.75
N PHE A 78 -7.06 4.71 0.47
CA PHE A 78 -7.34 5.86 -0.38
C PHE A 78 -8.85 6.01 -0.62
N LEU A 79 -9.56 4.92 -0.89
CA LEU A 79 -11.01 4.91 -1.08
C LEU A 79 -11.75 5.36 0.18
N TYR A 80 -11.37 4.82 1.34
CA TYR A 80 -11.95 5.23 2.62
C TYR A 80 -11.68 6.70 2.93
N SER A 81 -10.48 7.21 2.58
CA SER A 81 -10.14 8.62 2.77
C SER A 81 -11.06 9.58 2.00
N LEU A 82 -11.67 9.14 0.89
CA LEU A 82 -12.62 9.95 0.14
C LEU A 82 -13.91 10.26 0.92
N LYS A 83 -14.28 9.47 1.95
CA LYS A 83 -15.47 9.79 2.77
C LYS A 83 -15.31 11.09 3.55
N GLY A 84 -14.08 11.49 3.85
CA GLY A 84 -13.76 12.77 4.47
C GLY A 84 -12.78 13.55 3.59
N GLU A 85 -11.76 14.10 4.22
CA GLU A 85 -10.65 14.71 3.51
C GLU A 85 -9.74 13.64 2.89
N ALA A 86 -9.54 13.76 1.57
CA ALA A 86 -8.76 12.80 0.80
C ALA A 86 -7.30 12.76 1.29
N ILE A 87 -6.68 11.58 1.27
CA ILE A 87 -5.37 11.39 1.88
C ILE A 87 -4.28 12.28 1.26
N ILE A 88 -4.33 12.49 -0.06
CA ILE A 88 -3.41 13.39 -0.76
C ILE A 88 -3.64 14.85 -0.35
N THR A 89 -4.89 15.25 -0.13
CA THR A 89 -5.22 16.59 0.39
C THR A 89 -4.62 16.79 1.78
N LYS A 90 -4.71 15.78 2.65
CA LYS A 90 -4.06 15.81 3.98
C LYS A 90 -2.55 15.99 3.86
N PHE A 91 -1.90 15.25 2.98
CA PHE A 91 -0.46 15.40 2.72
C PHE A 91 -0.10 16.78 2.15
N ALA A 92 -0.93 17.32 1.25
CA ALA A 92 -0.73 18.66 0.71
C ALA A 92 -0.85 19.73 1.81
N ARG A 93 -1.82 19.59 2.72
CA ARG A 93 -2.01 20.52 3.85
C ARG A 93 -0.89 20.50 4.89
N LEU A 94 -0.15 19.38 5.00
CA LEU A 94 1.05 19.34 5.84
C LEU A 94 2.16 20.24 5.30
N LYS A 95 2.23 20.44 3.97
CA LYS A 95 3.18 21.36 3.35
C LYS A 95 2.65 22.79 3.31
N ASP A 96 1.37 22.97 3.01
CA ASP A 96 0.73 24.28 2.91
C ASP A 96 -0.64 24.28 3.60
N LYS A 97 -0.71 24.91 4.78
CA LYS A 97 -1.91 24.91 5.62
C LYS A 97 -3.09 25.64 4.96
N ASN A 98 -2.84 26.63 4.11
CA ASN A 98 -3.88 27.45 3.48
C ASN A 98 -4.13 27.01 2.03
N LEU A 99 -4.40 25.72 1.84
CA LEU A 99 -4.61 25.13 0.52
C LEU A 99 -5.88 25.69 -0.15
N PRO A 100 -5.80 26.33 -1.33
CA PRO A 100 -6.97 26.87 -2.02
C PRO A 100 -7.95 25.77 -2.46
N ASN A 101 -9.24 26.10 -2.55
CA ASN A 101 -10.30 25.14 -2.89
C ASN A 101 -10.05 24.39 -4.22
N LYS A 102 -9.43 25.04 -5.21
CA LYS A 102 -9.05 24.39 -6.48
C LYS A 102 -8.04 23.24 -6.26
N ALA A 103 -7.06 23.44 -5.39
CA ALA A 103 -6.06 22.42 -5.05
C ALA A 103 -6.68 21.26 -4.24
N VAL A 104 -7.69 21.53 -3.42
CA VAL A 104 -8.45 20.49 -2.72
C VAL A 104 -9.19 19.58 -3.70
N ILE A 105 -9.89 20.14 -4.69
CA ILE A 105 -10.57 19.36 -5.74
C ILE A 105 -9.57 18.54 -6.55
N TYR A 106 -8.45 19.14 -6.94
CA TYR A 106 -7.38 18.46 -7.67
C TYR A 106 -6.81 17.26 -6.91
N THR A 107 -6.41 17.45 -5.65
CA THR A 107 -5.84 16.38 -4.81
C THR A 107 -6.84 15.26 -4.54
N ARG A 108 -8.14 15.57 -4.46
CA ARG A 108 -9.21 14.58 -4.37
C ARG A 108 -9.37 13.77 -5.66
N ASN A 109 -9.30 14.40 -6.84
CA ASN A 109 -9.32 13.68 -8.12
C ASN A 109 -8.06 12.84 -8.31
N LEU A 110 -6.90 13.35 -7.91
CA LEU A 110 -5.66 12.59 -7.91
C LEU A 110 -5.77 11.35 -7.02
N THR A 111 -6.42 11.46 -5.86
CA THR A 111 -6.70 10.31 -4.98
C THR A 111 -7.50 9.22 -5.71
N LYS A 112 -8.46 9.58 -6.57
CA LYS A 112 -9.20 8.62 -7.41
C LYS A 112 -8.30 7.94 -8.46
N ILE A 113 -7.39 8.69 -9.07
CA ILE A 113 -6.41 8.13 -10.02
C ILE A 113 -5.53 7.09 -9.33
N TRP A 114 -5.06 7.40 -8.11
CA TRP A 114 -4.30 6.45 -7.29
C TRP A 114 -5.10 5.20 -6.94
N ILE A 115 -6.38 5.33 -6.60
CA ILE A 115 -7.25 4.15 -6.36
C ILE A 115 -7.30 3.25 -7.59
N CYS A 116 -7.54 3.84 -8.78
CA CYS A 116 -7.55 3.09 -10.03
C CYS A 116 -6.21 2.42 -10.31
N PHE A 117 -5.11 3.14 -10.08
CA PHE A 117 -3.75 2.62 -10.23
C PHE A 117 -3.47 1.41 -9.34
N PHE A 118 -3.81 1.50 -8.04
CA PHE A 118 -3.62 0.40 -7.10
C PHE A 118 -4.50 -0.79 -7.45
N MET A 119 -5.75 -0.55 -7.88
CA MET A 119 -6.64 -1.62 -8.31
C MET A 119 -6.10 -2.38 -9.54
N ILE A 120 -5.64 -1.65 -10.56
CA ILE A 120 -5.02 -2.26 -11.75
C ILE A 120 -3.76 -3.02 -11.37
N ASN A 121 -2.88 -2.45 -10.52
CA ASN A 121 -1.68 -3.13 -10.07
C ASN A 121 -1.97 -4.41 -9.30
N ALA A 122 -2.98 -4.42 -8.43
CA ALA A 122 -3.40 -5.62 -7.72
C ALA A 122 -3.81 -6.73 -8.70
N ILE A 123 -4.62 -6.38 -9.71
CA ILE A 123 -5.08 -7.34 -10.73
C ILE A 123 -3.92 -7.87 -11.56
N VAL A 124 -3.04 -7.00 -12.08
CA VAL A 124 -1.90 -7.43 -12.90
C VAL A 124 -0.94 -8.30 -12.11
N THR A 125 -0.66 -7.91 -10.86
CA THR A 125 0.17 -8.71 -9.96
C THR A 125 -0.44 -10.10 -9.72
N LEU A 126 -1.75 -10.17 -9.50
CA LEU A 126 -2.44 -11.43 -9.28
C LEU A 126 -2.36 -12.31 -10.52
N ILE A 127 -2.64 -11.76 -11.70
CA ILE A 127 -2.57 -12.46 -12.98
C ILE A 127 -1.16 -13.02 -13.22
N PHE A 128 -0.12 -12.21 -13.04
CA PHE A 128 1.25 -12.67 -13.25
C PHE A 128 1.69 -13.71 -12.22
N GLY A 129 1.21 -13.62 -10.97
CA GLY A 129 1.48 -14.61 -9.93
C GLY A 129 0.97 -16.01 -10.29
N PHE A 130 -0.13 -16.11 -11.05
CA PHE A 130 -0.68 -17.38 -11.53
C PHE A 130 -0.11 -17.86 -12.87
N ILE A 131 0.50 -16.97 -13.66
CA ILE A 131 1.01 -17.31 -15.01
C ILE A 131 2.49 -17.67 -14.96
N ASP A 132 3.34 -16.82 -14.40
CA ASP A 132 4.79 -16.99 -14.42
C ASP A 132 5.44 -16.17 -13.29
N GLU A 133 6.14 -16.88 -12.38
CA GLU A 133 6.88 -16.28 -11.28
C GLU A 133 7.94 -15.28 -11.76
N ARG A 134 8.55 -15.48 -12.93
CA ARG A 134 9.55 -14.55 -13.48
C ARG A 134 8.92 -13.23 -13.91
N LEU A 135 7.78 -13.29 -14.60
CA LEU A 135 7.03 -12.08 -14.98
C LEU A 135 6.52 -11.35 -13.74
N TRP A 136 6.05 -12.10 -12.74
CA TRP A 136 5.65 -11.55 -11.46
C TRP A 136 6.80 -10.82 -10.75
N LEU A 137 7.98 -11.45 -10.66
CA LEU A 137 9.17 -10.84 -10.05
C LEU A 137 9.59 -9.55 -10.78
N ILE A 138 9.61 -9.54 -12.11
CA ILE A 138 9.96 -8.36 -12.90
C ILE A 138 8.93 -7.25 -12.71
N TYR A 139 7.65 -7.60 -12.72
CA TYR A 139 6.58 -6.62 -12.57
C TYR A 139 6.56 -6.01 -11.16
N CYS A 140 6.58 -6.85 -10.12
CA CYS A 140 6.58 -6.39 -8.74
C CYS A 140 7.89 -5.73 -8.33
N GLY A 141 9.03 -6.24 -8.80
CA GLY A 141 10.36 -5.77 -8.43
C GLY A 141 10.84 -4.54 -9.20
N PHE A 142 10.32 -4.28 -10.40
CA PHE A 142 10.77 -3.17 -11.24
C PHE A 142 9.62 -2.37 -11.83
N MET A 143 8.72 -3.02 -12.58
CA MET A 143 7.74 -2.29 -13.40
C MET A 143 6.73 -1.49 -12.58
N SER A 144 6.27 -2.04 -11.45
CA SER A 144 5.36 -1.34 -10.54
C SER A 144 5.99 -0.05 -9.99
N TYR A 145 7.28 -0.07 -9.66
CA TYR A 145 8.00 1.11 -9.19
C TYR A 145 8.18 2.17 -10.30
N VAL A 146 8.44 1.73 -11.54
CA VAL A 146 8.50 2.64 -12.70
C VAL A 146 7.15 3.32 -12.93
N LEU A 147 6.06 2.56 -12.84
CA LEU A 147 4.72 3.11 -12.99
C LEU A 147 4.35 4.10 -11.87
N VAL A 148 4.73 3.80 -10.62
CA VAL A 148 4.59 4.74 -9.49
C VAL A 148 5.38 6.02 -9.75
N LEU A 149 6.63 5.90 -10.20
CA LEU A 149 7.48 7.05 -10.53
C LEU A 149 6.86 7.89 -11.65
N LEU A 150 6.36 7.26 -12.71
CA LEU A 150 5.67 7.94 -13.80
C LEU A 150 4.45 8.71 -13.30
N LEU A 151 3.64 8.11 -12.43
CA LEU A 151 2.45 8.76 -11.88
C LEU A 151 2.82 10.00 -11.05
N PHE A 152 3.90 9.93 -10.25
CA PHE A 152 4.45 11.09 -9.55
C PHE A 152 5.00 12.16 -10.50
N VAL A 153 5.73 11.78 -11.55
CA VAL A 153 6.28 12.72 -12.53
C VAL A 153 5.15 13.44 -13.26
N VAL A 154 4.13 12.71 -13.71
CA VAL A 154 2.93 13.27 -14.34
C VAL A 154 2.21 14.22 -13.40
N GLU A 155 2.08 13.88 -12.11
CA GLU A 155 1.53 14.79 -11.10
C GLU A 155 2.34 16.10 -11.01
N ILE A 156 3.66 16.00 -10.84
CA ILE A 156 4.53 17.17 -10.65
C ILE A 156 4.48 18.08 -11.88
N LEU A 157 4.51 17.49 -13.08
CA LEU A 157 4.38 18.23 -14.33
C LEU A 157 3.02 18.91 -14.39
N TYR A 158 1.93 18.17 -14.14
CA TYR A 158 0.58 18.73 -14.16
C TYR A 158 0.42 19.89 -13.16
N ARG A 159 0.98 19.75 -11.94
CA ARG A 159 0.96 20.81 -10.93
C ARG A 159 1.71 22.05 -11.40
N LYS A 160 2.90 21.90 -11.99
CA LYS A 160 3.70 23.03 -12.52
C LYS A 160 3.03 23.75 -13.68
N PHE A 161 2.34 23.04 -14.57
CA PHE A 161 1.76 23.62 -15.79
C PHE A 161 0.35 24.19 -15.58
N PHE A 162 -0.49 23.56 -14.76
CA PHE A 162 -1.92 23.92 -14.64
C PHE A 162 -2.31 24.57 -13.31
N ILE A 163 -1.50 24.42 -12.26
CA ILE A 163 -1.76 24.98 -10.93
C ILE A 163 -0.63 25.97 -10.61
N LYS A 164 -0.65 27.10 -11.33
CA LYS A 164 0.12 28.30 -10.95
C LYS A 164 -0.70 29.12 -9.95
#